data_AF-A0A3D9LMC7-F1
#
_entry.id   AF-A0A3D9LMC7-F1
#
_cell.length_a   1.000
_cell.length_b   1.000
_cell.length_c   1.000
_cell.angle_alpha   90.00
_cell.angle_beta   90.00
_cell.angle_gamma   90.00
#
_symmetry.space_group_name_H-M   'P 1'
#
loop_
_entity.id
_entity.type
_entity.pdbx_description
1 polymer ?
#
loop_
_entity_poly.entity_id
_entity_poly.type
_entity_poly.pdbx_seq_one_letter_code
_entity_poly.pdbx_strand_id
1 'polypeptide(L)'
;MGRCAKQVYRLTGRGAMYSPGAPSLGHEIERRFWQQIATGITSEKAAEVVGVSQAVSSRCFRYRGGTPLCMSKPIAGRYLSFAEREEIALLSVQGLGVREIARRIERSPSTISRELTRNAATRGECLKYLASVAPWKAERFAKRPKPAKLATNARRRQYVQERLEGKVHDAHGGAIAGPRQAPFKARNKLHRGDRKRVNGCSPEQIANRLQVDFPDDESMRISHEAIYQALFTQGRGALKRELAGCLRTGRALRVPRARARAKAWAHVSEEVMISSRPAEAEDRAVPGHWEGDLLIGLNRSAIGTLVERSSRFTMLVR
;
A
#
# COMPACT_ATOMS: atom_id res chain seq x y z
N MET A 1 -33.88 -17.03 16.57
CA MET A 1 -32.51 -16.44 16.61
C MET A 1 -31.99 -16.07 18.02
N GLY A 2 -32.80 -16.00 19.09
CA GLY A 2 -32.37 -15.44 20.39
C GLY A 2 -31.68 -16.37 21.42
N ARG A 3 -31.81 -17.71 21.33
CA ARG A 3 -31.24 -18.64 22.33
C ARG A 3 -29.72 -18.80 22.19
N CYS A 4 -29.22 -18.93 20.96
CA CYS A 4 -27.79 -19.14 20.69
C CYS A 4 -26.94 -17.90 21.05
N ALA A 5 -27.40 -16.68 20.77
CA ALA A 5 -26.66 -15.47 21.13
C ALA A 5 -26.46 -15.31 22.65
N LYS A 6 -27.51 -15.62 23.45
CA LYS A 6 -27.43 -15.61 24.92
C LYS A 6 -26.50 -16.70 25.44
N GLN A 7 -26.50 -17.88 24.83
CA GLN A 7 -25.60 -18.98 25.19
C GLN A 7 -24.14 -18.67 24.87
N VAL A 8 -23.86 -18.06 23.72
CA VAL A 8 -22.52 -17.60 23.35
C VAL A 8 -22.01 -16.53 24.33
N TYR A 9 -22.86 -15.57 24.69
CA TYR A 9 -22.50 -14.55 25.68
C TYR A 9 -22.22 -15.16 27.05
N ARG A 10 -23.06 -16.09 27.53
CA ARG A 10 -22.85 -16.78 28.81
C ARG A 10 -21.53 -17.55 28.86
N LEU A 11 -21.15 -18.22 27.77
CA LEU A 11 -19.94 -19.05 27.71
C LEU A 11 -18.67 -18.23 27.43
N THR A 12 -18.77 -17.12 26.71
CA THR A 12 -17.59 -16.38 26.22
C THR A 12 -17.44 -14.96 26.76
N GLY A 13 -18.45 -14.45 27.45
CA GLY A 13 -18.53 -13.05 27.89
C GLY A 13 -18.68 -12.05 26.74
N ARG A 14 -18.92 -12.51 25.50
CA ARG A 14 -19.04 -11.66 24.31
C ARG A 14 -20.20 -12.06 23.41
N GLY A 15 -20.70 -11.10 22.63
CA GLY A 15 -21.70 -11.36 21.60
C GLY A 15 -21.20 -12.33 20.52
N ALA A 16 -22.14 -13.00 19.87
CA ALA A 16 -21.86 -13.81 18.68
C ALA A 16 -21.23 -12.94 17.60
N MET A 17 -20.09 -13.40 17.05
CA MET A 17 -19.39 -12.71 15.98
C MET A 17 -19.59 -13.49 14.68
N TYR A 18 -19.78 -12.77 13.57
CA TYR A 18 -19.71 -13.36 12.24
C TYR A 18 -18.45 -14.22 12.10
N SER A 19 -18.65 -15.50 11.78
CA SER A 19 -17.59 -16.45 11.47
C SER A 19 -17.65 -16.73 9.96
N PRO A 20 -16.59 -16.40 9.19
CA PRO A 20 -16.57 -16.68 7.77
C PRO A 20 -16.61 -18.19 7.52
N GLY A 21 -17.20 -18.61 6.40
CA GLY A 21 -17.20 -20.02 6.03
C GLY A 21 -15.82 -20.53 5.62
N ALA A 22 -15.11 -19.73 4.83
CA ALA A 22 -13.68 -19.84 4.59
C ALA A 22 -13.06 -18.48 4.97
N PRO A 23 -12.14 -18.42 5.95
CA PRO A 23 -11.50 -17.16 6.31
C PRO A 23 -10.67 -16.63 5.14
N SER A 24 -10.52 -15.31 5.09
CA SER A 24 -9.61 -14.66 4.14
C SER A 24 -8.17 -15.15 4.36
N LEU A 25 -7.31 -14.92 3.38
CA LEU A 25 -5.87 -15.19 3.47
C LEU A 25 -5.31 -14.79 4.85
N GLY A 26 -4.63 -15.72 5.53
CA GLY A 26 -4.05 -15.44 6.85
C GLY A 26 -3.04 -14.30 6.78
N HIS A 27 -2.91 -13.50 7.85
CA HIS A 27 -1.98 -12.37 7.87
C HIS A 27 -0.54 -12.76 7.57
N GLU A 28 -0.12 -13.98 7.91
CA GLU A 28 1.23 -14.45 7.63
C GLU A 28 1.48 -14.61 6.12
N ILE A 29 0.54 -15.21 5.41
CA ILE A 29 0.60 -15.37 3.96
C ILE A 29 0.53 -13.98 3.30
N GLU A 30 -0.36 -13.09 3.76
CA GLU A 30 -0.43 -11.71 3.27
C GLU A 30 0.89 -10.95 3.52
N ARG A 31 1.53 -11.15 4.69
CA ARG A 31 2.83 -10.56 5.03
C ARG A 31 3.93 -11.05 4.08
N ARG A 32 4.07 -12.36 3.89
CA ARG A 32 5.05 -12.96 2.97
C ARG A 32 4.84 -12.44 1.56
N PHE A 33 3.60 -12.34 1.11
CA PHE A 33 3.26 -11.73 -0.17
C PHE A 33 3.77 -10.28 -0.28
N TRP A 34 3.50 -9.42 0.70
CA TRP A 34 3.99 -8.05 0.67
C TRP A 34 5.52 -7.92 0.81
N GLN A 35 6.19 -8.86 1.51
CA GLN A 35 7.66 -8.98 1.52
C GLN A 35 8.20 -9.20 0.12
N GLN A 36 7.63 -10.17 -0.61
CA GLN A 36 8.02 -10.46 -1.99
C GLN A 36 7.74 -9.26 -2.90
N ILE A 37 6.57 -8.64 -2.80
CA ILE A 37 6.26 -7.43 -3.59
C ILE A 37 7.26 -6.29 -3.32
N ALA A 38 7.77 -6.16 -2.10
CA ALA A 38 8.76 -5.14 -1.76
C ALA A 38 10.12 -5.33 -2.46
N THR A 39 10.49 -6.58 -2.79
CA THR A 39 11.73 -6.86 -3.57
C THR A 39 11.61 -6.45 -5.04
N GLY A 40 10.38 -6.18 -5.51
CA GLY A 40 10.13 -5.64 -6.85
C GLY A 40 9.57 -6.67 -7.84
N ILE A 41 9.49 -7.95 -7.47
CA ILE A 41 8.94 -9.01 -8.33
C ILE A 41 7.48 -8.74 -8.71
N THR A 42 7.00 -9.40 -9.76
CA THR A 42 5.61 -9.25 -10.24
C THR A 42 4.60 -9.82 -9.24
N SER A 43 3.36 -9.35 -9.33
CA SER A 43 2.28 -9.84 -8.47
C SER A 43 1.94 -11.31 -8.70
N GLU A 44 2.21 -11.82 -9.90
CA GLU A 44 2.06 -13.24 -10.26
C GLU A 44 3.15 -14.08 -9.62
N LYS A 45 4.42 -13.69 -9.78
CA LYS A 45 5.54 -14.42 -9.16
C LYS A 45 5.47 -14.41 -7.65
N ALA A 46 5.07 -13.29 -7.05
CA ALA A 46 4.83 -13.23 -5.60
C ALA A 46 3.67 -14.14 -5.15
N ALA A 47 2.65 -14.34 -5.99
CA ALA A 47 1.54 -15.25 -5.68
C ALA A 47 2.02 -16.71 -5.70
N GLU A 48 2.79 -17.08 -6.72
CA GLU A 48 3.41 -18.40 -6.87
C GLU A 48 4.30 -18.76 -5.68
N VAL A 49 5.24 -17.86 -5.31
CA VAL A 49 6.18 -18.06 -4.18
C VAL A 49 5.45 -18.28 -2.85
N VAL A 50 4.29 -17.66 -2.69
CA VAL A 50 3.51 -17.70 -1.43
C VAL A 50 2.43 -18.79 -1.46
N GLY A 51 2.24 -19.46 -2.60
CA GLY A 51 1.24 -20.52 -2.77
C GLY A 51 -0.20 -19.99 -2.83
N VAL A 52 -0.43 -18.81 -3.41
CA VAL A 52 -1.76 -18.20 -3.55
C VAL A 52 -2.12 -17.97 -5.00
N SER A 53 -3.42 -17.99 -5.33
CA SER A 53 -3.86 -17.74 -6.70
C SER A 53 -3.66 -16.28 -7.13
N GLN A 54 -3.47 -16.05 -8.43
CA GLN A 54 -3.35 -14.71 -9.02
C GLN A 54 -4.58 -13.82 -8.69
N ALA A 55 -5.77 -14.42 -8.61
CA ALA A 55 -7.00 -13.71 -8.21
C ALA A 55 -6.93 -13.18 -6.77
N VAL A 56 -6.33 -13.94 -5.85
CA VAL A 56 -6.10 -13.51 -4.46
C VAL A 56 -5.08 -12.38 -4.41
N SER A 57 -3.97 -12.51 -5.14
CA SER A 57 -2.96 -11.45 -5.30
C SER A 57 -3.58 -10.13 -5.78
N SER A 58 -4.40 -10.19 -6.83
CA SER A 58 -5.14 -9.02 -7.36
C SER A 58 -6.09 -8.40 -6.34
N ARG A 59 -6.77 -9.24 -5.54
CA ARG A 59 -7.67 -8.79 -4.46
C ARG A 59 -6.90 -8.11 -3.34
N CYS A 60 -5.76 -8.66 -2.92
CA CYS A 60 -4.89 -8.06 -1.91
C CYS A 60 -4.42 -6.66 -2.35
N PHE A 61 -3.99 -6.52 -3.62
CA PHE A 61 -3.60 -5.22 -4.18
C PHE A 61 -4.76 -4.21 -4.17
N ARG A 62 -5.96 -4.63 -4.60
CA ARG A 62 -7.14 -3.77 -4.63
C ARG A 62 -7.54 -3.30 -3.23
N TYR A 63 -7.56 -4.22 -2.25
CA TYR A 63 -7.95 -3.93 -0.88
C TYR A 63 -6.95 -3.01 -0.16
N ARG A 64 -5.65 -3.25 -0.35
CA ARG A 64 -4.59 -2.47 0.32
C ARG A 64 -4.12 -1.24 -0.46
N GLY A 65 -4.56 -1.07 -1.71
CA GLY A 65 -4.13 0.04 -2.56
C GLY A 65 -2.70 -0.11 -3.09
N GLY A 66 -2.17 -1.33 -3.16
CA GLY A 66 -0.77 -1.55 -3.52
C GLY A 66 0.24 -1.11 -2.45
N THR A 67 -0.21 -0.86 -1.21
CA THR A 67 0.66 -0.37 -0.14
C THR A 67 0.84 -1.44 0.95
N PRO A 68 2.08 -1.77 1.35
CA PRO A 68 2.36 -2.78 2.37
C PRO A 68 2.17 -2.20 3.79
N LEU A 69 0.98 -1.70 4.10
CA LEU A 69 0.71 -0.84 5.28
C LEU A 69 0.80 -1.53 6.64
N CYS A 70 1.04 -2.83 6.67
CA CYS A 70 1.18 -3.57 7.90
C CYS A 70 2.07 -4.79 7.63
N MET A 71 3.37 -4.53 7.53
CA MET A 71 4.35 -5.58 7.77
C MET A 71 4.42 -5.77 9.29
N SER A 72 3.31 -6.18 9.91
CA SER A 72 3.31 -6.56 11.33
C SER A 72 4.42 -7.58 11.51
N LYS A 73 5.25 -7.41 12.55
CA LYS A 73 6.28 -8.39 12.90
C LYS A 73 5.67 -9.81 12.89
N PRO A 74 6.44 -10.85 12.52
CA PRO A 74 5.99 -12.22 12.72
C PRO A 74 5.45 -12.39 14.13
N ILE A 75 4.37 -13.15 14.24
CA ILE A 75 3.77 -13.49 15.52
C ILE A 75 4.85 -14.29 16.26
N ALA A 76 5.41 -13.73 17.32
CA ALA A 76 6.51 -14.33 18.05
C ALA A 76 6.30 -14.21 19.56
N GLY A 77 6.82 -15.19 20.30
CA GLY A 77 6.83 -15.22 21.76
C GLY A 77 5.44 -15.40 22.37
N ARG A 78 4.80 -14.30 22.77
CA ARG A 78 3.58 -14.26 23.61
C ARG A 78 2.32 -14.84 22.94
N TYR A 79 2.25 -14.84 21.62
CA TYR A 79 1.04 -15.18 20.87
C TYR A 79 1.11 -16.59 20.30
N LEU A 80 -0.04 -17.27 20.23
CA LEU A 80 -0.17 -18.59 19.63
C LEU A 80 -0.02 -18.53 18.10
N SER A 81 0.93 -19.31 17.59
CA SER A 81 1.14 -19.61 16.17
C SER A 81 -0.02 -20.41 15.58
N PHE A 82 -0.03 -20.56 14.25
CA PHE A 82 -1.03 -21.37 13.57
C PHE A 82 -0.90 -22.85 13.93
N ALA A 83 0.32 -23.39 13.96
CA ALA A 83 0.59 -24.79 14.33
C ALA A 83 0.10 -25.11 15.76
N GLU A 84 0.41 -24.25 16.73
CA GLU A 84 -0.10 -24.42 18.11
C GLU A 84 -1.64 -24.39 18.13
N ARG A 85 -2.29 -23.57 17.29
CA ARG A 85 -3.76 -23.51 17.22
C ARG A 85 -4.37 -24.76 16.59
N GLU A 86 -3.70 -25.38 15.63
CA GLU A 86 -4.08 -26.68 15.07
C GLU A 86 -3.98 -27.78 16.12
N GLU A 87 -2.89 -27.81 16.88
CA GLU A 87 -2.69 -28.77 17.96
C GLU A 87 -3.75 -28.60 19.07
N ILE A 88 -4.05 -27.35 19.49
CA ILE A 88 -5.18 -27.08 20.41
C ILE A 88 -6.49 -27.65 19.87
N ALA A 89 -6.75 -27.53 18.56
CA ALA A 89 -7.99 -28.04 17.98
C ALA A 89 -8.06 -29.57 18.04
N LEU A 90 -6.97 -30.26 17.70
CA LEU A 90 -6.89 -31.72 17.75
C LEU A 90 -7.04 -32.22 19.20
N LEU A 91 -6.29 -31.66 20.14
CA LEU A 91 -6.35 -32.07 21.54
C LEU A 91 -7.72 -31.76 22.17
N SER A 92 -8.36 -30.67 21.77
CA SER A 92 -9.72 -30.36 22.22
C SER A 92 -10.75 -31.35 21.69
N VAL A 93 -10.58 -31.88 20.46
CA VAL A 93 -11.47 -32.91 19.91
C VAL A 93 -11.27 -34.26 20.61
N GLN A 94 -10.04 -34.56 21.07
CA GLN A 94 -9.74 -35.72 21.90
C GLN A 94 -10.34 -35.62 23.33
N GLY A 95 -11.02 -34.54 23.68
CA GLY A 95 -11.68 -34.36 24.98
C GLY A 95 -10.73 -33.99 26.12
N LEU A 96 -9.51 -33.57 25.82
CA LEU A 96 -8.51 -33.23 26.82
C LEU A 96 -8.84 -31.90 27.52
N GLY A 97 -8.61 -31.85 28.83
CA GLY A 97 -8.85 -30.65 29.62
C GLY A 97 -7.84 -29.53 29.33
N VAL A 98 -8.22 -28.29 29.60
CA VAL A 98 -7.40 -27.08 29.33
C VAL A 98 -5.99 -27.16 29.91
N ARG A 99 -5.85 -27.66 31.15
CA ARG A 99 -4.54 -27.79 31.82
C ARG A 99 -3.64 -28.82 31.14
N GLU A 100 -4.23 -29.87 30.57
CA GLU A 100 -3.50 -30.91 29.85
C GLU A 100 -3.02 -30.43 28.49
N ILE A 101 -3.91 -29.75 27.75
CA ILE A 101 -3.55 -29.08 26.49
C ILE A 101 -2.41 -28.08 26.73
N ALA A 102 -2.49 -27.32 27.81
CA ALA A 102 -1.48 -26.34 28.19
C ALA A 102 -0.10 -26.98 28.48
N ARG A 103 -0.07 -28.15 29.12
CA ARG A 103 1.19 -28.89 29.36
C ARG A 103 1.81 -29.39 28.07
N ARG A 104 1.01 -29.98 27.16
CA ARG A 104 1.53 -30.53 25.89
C ARG A 104 2.11 -29.46 24.96
N ILE A 105 1.47 -28.29 24.91
CA ILE A 105 1.88 -27.18 24.04
C ILE A 105 2.88 -26.25 24.76
N GLU A 106 3.23 -26.54 26.01
CA GLU A 106 4.14 -25.72 26.84
C GLU A 106 3.67 -24.26 26.98
N ARG A 107 2.36 -24.07 27.18
CA ARG A 107 1.74 -22.74 27.36
C ARG A 107 1.01 -22.64 28.68
N SER A 108 0.70 -21.41 29.10
CA SER A 108 -0.08 -21.23 30.32
C SER A 108 -1.54 -21.68 30.14
N PRO A 109 -2.16 -22.34 31.13
CA PRO A 109 -3.57 -22.75 31.06
C PRO A 109 -4.53 -21.59 30.79
N SER A 110 -4.19 -20.40 31.29
CA SER A 110 -4.97 -19.19 31.05
C SER A 110 -4.94 -18.73 29.58
N THR A 111 -3.84 -18.99 28.85
CA THR A 111 -3.74 -18.70 27.41
C THR A 111 -4.66 -19.62 26.62
N ILE A 112 -4.61 -20.93 26.89
CA ILE A 112 -5.45 -21.92 26.22
C ILE A 112 -6.94 -21.68 26.52
N SER A 113 -7.30 -21.44 27.78
CA SER A 113 -8.68 -21.10 28.16
C SER A 113 -9.21 -19.87 27.41
N ARG A 114 -8.42 -18.79 27.37
CA ARG A 114 -8.79 -17.55 26.67
C ARG A 114 -8.91 -17.77 25.17
N GLU A 115 -8.05 -18.59 24.57
CA GLU A 115 -8.08 -18.92 23.15
C GLU A 115 -9.36 -19.68 22.77
N LEU A 116 -9.63 -20.80 23.45
CA LEU A 116 -10.82 -21.63 23.24
C LEU A 116 -12.11 -20.81 23.44
N THR A 117 -12.12 -19.91 24.42
CA THR A 117 -13.29 -19.11 24.75
C THR A 117 -13.49 -17.93 23.78
N ARG A 118 -12.45 -17.13 23.54
CA ARG A 118 -12.56 -15.88 22.77
C ARG A 118 -12.63 -16.13 21.28
N ASN A 119 -11.92 -17.13 20.76
CA ASN A 119 -11.72 -17.32 19.32
C ASN A 119 -12.48 -18.52 18.72
N ALA A 120 -13.32 -19.23 19.51
CA ALA A 120 -14.20 -20.26 18.97
C ALA A 120 -15.14 -19.72 17.88
N ALA A 121 -15.37 -20.54 16.86
CA ALA A 121 -16.31 -20.26 15.78
C ALA A 121 -17.74 -20.22 16.33
N THR A 122 -18.55 -19.36 15.72
CA THR A 122 -19.95 -19.15 16.13
C THR A 122 -20.91 -19.42 14.96
N ARG A 123 -20.44 -20.18 13.96
CA ARG A 123 -21.20 -20.57 12.78
C ARG A 123 -21.88 -21.91 13.09
N GLY A 124 -23.20 -21.97 12.98
CA GLY A 124 -24.01 -23.05 13.55
C GLY A 124 -24.23 -22.79 15.04
N GLU A 125 -25.33 -23.27 15.59
CA GLU A 125 -25.86 -22.87 16.90
C GLU A 125 -24.98 -23.25 18.11
N CYS A 126 -23.78 -23.80 17.87
CA CYS A 126 -22.81 -24.28 18.87
C CYS A 126 -21.44 -23.59 18.75
N LEU A 127 -20.79 -23.36 19.89
CA LEU A 127 -19.39 -22.95 19.95
C LEU A 127 -18.48 -24.14 19.60
N LYS A 128 -17.80 -24.06 18.46
CA LYS A 128 -16.81 -25.06 18.04
C LYS A 128 -15.47 -24.36 17.85
N TYR A 129 -14.40 -24.90 18.43
CA TYR A 129 -13.06 -24.38 18.18
C TYR A 129 -12.54 -24.92 16.84
N LEU A 130 -12.18 -24.01 15.93
CA LEU A 130 -11.67 -24.33 14.60
C LEU A 130 -10.36 -23.58 14.40
N ALA A 131 -9.27 -24.31 14.16
CA ALA A 131 -7.94 -23.73 13.94
C ALA A 131 -7.90 -22.80 12.71
N SER A 132 -8.74 -23.03 11.70
CA SER A 132 -8.86 -22.15 10.54
C SER A 132 -9.50 -20.80 10.88
N VAL A 133 -10.45 -20.75 11.82
CA VAL A 133 -11.23 -19.53 12.16
C VAL A 133 -10.59 -18.74 13.31
N ALA A 134 -9.95 -19.43 14.24
CA ALA A 134 -9.40 -18.82 15.45
C ALA A 134 -8.38 -17.70 15.16
N PRO A 135 -7.39 -17.86 14.24
CA PRO A 135 -6.47 -16.80 13.85
C PRO A 135 -7.20 -15.56 13.32
N TRP A 136 -8.19 -15.75 12.44
CA TRP A 136 -8.96 -14.64 11.86
C TRP A 136 -9.71 -13.84 12.95
N LYS A 137 -10.26 -14.50 13.97
CA LYS A 137 -10.89 -13.84 15.11
C LYS A 137 -9.86 -13.10 15.97
N ALA A 138 -8.74 -13.75 16.29
CA ALA A 138 -7.64 -13.13 17.03
C ALA A 138 -7.13 -11.86 16.34
N GLU A 139 -6.93 -11.92 15.02
CA GLU A 139 -6.54 -10.78 14.19
C GLU A 139 -7.59 -9.66 14.23
N ARG A 140 -8.88 -10.00 14.15
CA ARG A 140 -9.95 -9.00 14.27
C ARG A 140 -9.98 -8.31 15.62
N PHE A 141 -9.81 -9.04 16.72
CA PHE A 141 -9.73 -8.45 18.05
C PHE A 141 -8.47 -7.63 18.27
N ALA A 142 -7.36 -8.00 17.63
CA ALA A 142 -6.11 -7.25 17.68
C ALA A 142 -6.19 -5.91 16.93
N LYS A 143 -7.13 -5.75 15.98
CA LYS A 143 -7.31 -4.49 15.26
C LYS A 143 -7.72 -3.40 16.24
N ARG A 144 -6.91 -2.35 16.30
CA ARG A 144 -7.21 -1.09 16.99
C ARG A 144 -7.37 0.01 15.92
N PRO A 145 -8.50 0.04 15.20
CA PRO A 145 -8.70 1.01 14.15
C PRO A 145 -8.73 2.41 14.76
N LYS A 146 -7.82 3.28 14.30
CA LYS A 146 -7.87 4.71 14.61
C LYS A 146 -8.61 5.41 13.46
N PRO A 147 -9.51 6.37 13.74
CA PRO A 147 -10.13 7.15 12.69
C PRO A 147 -9.05 7.89 11.90
N ALA A 148 -9.20 7.94 10.58
CA ALA A 148 -8.24 8.62 9.73
C ALA A 148 -8.27 10.13 9.96
N LYS A 149 -7.11 10.78 10.00
CA LYS A 149 -7.00 12.24 10.23
C LYS A 149 -7.87 13.09 9.29
N LEU A 150 -8.02 12.66 8.04
CA LEU A 150 -8.86 13.31 7.03
C LEU A 150 -10.35 12.99 7.18
N ALA A 151 -10.72 11.90 7.85
CA ALA A 151 -12.12 11.62 8.18
C ALA A 151 -12.58 12.52 9.33
N THR A 152 -11.74 12.70 10.35
CA THR A 152 -12.06 13.48 11.55
C THR A 152 -12.10 15.00 11.32
N ASN A 153 -11.18 15.57 10.52
CA ASN A 153 -11.12 17.01 10.29
C ASN A 153 -11.55 17.35 8.86
N ALA A 154 -12.73 17.98 8.73
CA ALA A 154 -13.32 18.36 7.44
C ALA A 154 -12.54 19.49 6.74
N ARG A 155 -12.07 20.50 7.47
CA ARG A 155 -11.28 21.63 6.93
C ARG A 155 -9.99 21.14 6.28
N ARG A 156 -9.22 20.31 7.01
CA ARG A 156 -8.00 19.69 6.49
C ARG A 156 -8.28 18.82 5.26
N ARG A 157 -9.39 18.07 5.26
CA ARG A 157 -9.79 17.26 4.12
C ARG A 157 -10.08 18.12 2.89
N GLN A 158 -10.88 19.16 3.04
CA GLN A 158 -11.23 20.08 1.96
C GLN A 158 -9.98 20.72 1.37
N TYR A 159 -9.08 21.25 2.21
CA TYR A 159 -7.81 21.82 1.78
C TYR A 159 -6.99 20.84 0.94
N VAL A 160 -6.86 19.58 1.42
CA VAL A 160 -6.14 18.54 0.67
C VAL A 160 -6.81 18.25 -0.68
N GLN A 161 -8.15 18.23 -0.74
CA GLN A 161 -8.88 18.00 -1.99
C GLN A 161 -8.66 19.14 -3.00
N GLU A 162 -8.80 20.38 -2.57
CA GLU A 162 -8.63 21.56 -3.42
C GLU A 162 -7.22 21.63 -4.00
N ARG A 163 -6.20 21.46 -3.14
CA ARG A 163 -4.80 21.45 -3.59
C ARG A 163 -4.48 20.29 -4.52
N LEU A 164 -5.05 19.09 -4.30
CA LEU A 164 -4.90 17.96 -5.23
C LEU A 164 -5.59 18.25 -6.58
N GLU A 165 -6.76 18.87 -6.56
CA GLU A 165 -7.50 19.23 -7.79
C GLU A 165 -6.85 20.41 -8.54
N GLY A 166 -5.89 21.10 -7.92
CA GLY A 166 -5.25 22.29 -8.48
C GLY A 166 -6.13 23.52 -8.42
N LYS A 167 -7.12 23.53 -7.51
CA LYS A 167 -7.89 24.72 -7.16
C LYS A 167 -7.01 25.59 -6.27
N VAL A 168 -6.49 26.67 -6.85
CA VAL A 168 -5.75 27.67 -6.12
C VAL A 168 -6.64 28.89 -6.00
N HIS A 169 -6.83 29.35 -4.78
CA HIS A 169 -7.51 30.61 -4.49
C HIS A 169 -6.45 31.70 -4.28
N ASP A 170 -6.74 32.91 -4.73
CA ASP A 170 -5.96 34.10 -4.38
C ASP A 170 -6.16 34.47 -2.90
N ALA A 171 -5.46 35.51 -2.43
CA ALA A 171 -5.55 35.99 -1.05
C ALA A 171 -6.95 36.52 -0.67
N HIS A 172 -7.80 36.81 -1.65
CA HIS A 172 -9.17 37.31 -1.49
C HIS A 172 -10.23 36.22 -1.73
N GLY A 173 -9.82 34.96 -1.96
CA GLY A 173 -10.71 33.82 -2.22
C GLY A 173 -11.10 33.61 -3.69
N GLY A 174 -10.66 34.47 -4.61
CA GLY A 174 -10.90 34.34 -6.04
C GLY A 174 -10.20 33.11 -6.62
N ALA A 175 -10.94 32.32 -7.42
CA ALA A 175 -10.39 31.09 -8.01
C ALA A 175 -9.46 31.44 -9.18
N ILE A 176 -8.20 31.01 -9.08
CA ILE A 176 -7.23 31.14 -10.16
C ILE A 176 -7.46 30.00 -11.16
N ALA A 177 -7.93 30.33 -12.36
CA ALA A 177 -8.18 29.36 -13.42
C ALA A 177 -6.84 28.79 -13.92
N GLY A 178 -6.64 27.49 -13.72
CA GLY A 178 -5.51 26.77 -14.32
C GLY A 178 -5.78 26.35 -15.78
N PRO A 179 -4.75 25.94 -16.55
CA PRO A 179 -4.86 25.47 -17.93
C PRO A 179 -5.97 24.43 -18.18
N ARG A 180 -6.67 24.56 -19.32
CA ARG A 180 -7.78 23.67 -19.76
C ARG A 180 -7.29 22.24 -19.97
N GLN A 181 -8.10 21.26 -19.56
CA GLN A 181 -7.71 19.84 -19.49
C GLN A 181 -8.42 18.98 -20.54
N ALA A 182 -7.75 17.94 -21.04
CA ALA A 182 -8.35 16.95 -21.94
C ALA A 182 -9.12 15.83 -21.17
N PRO A 183 -10.17 15.23 -21.76
CA PRO A 183 -11.00 14.21 -21.11
C PRO A 183 -10.24 12.89 -20.83
N PHE A 184 -10.56 12.26 -19.68
CA PHE A 184 -9.94 11.03 -19.21
C PHE A 184 -10.43 9.79 -19.98
N LYS A 185 -9.52 9.09 -20.68
CA LYS A 185 -9.79 7.76 -21.27
C LYS A 185 -9.12 6.68 -20.43
N ALA A 186 -9.95 5.92 -19.70
CA ALA A 186 -9.54 4.91 -18.74
C ALA A 186 -8.90 3.67 -19.39
N ARG A 187 -7.58 3.71 -19.68
CA ARG A 187 -6.77 2.49 -19.82
C ARG A 187 -5.28 2.79 -19.72
N ASN A 188 -4.55 1.84 -19.15
CA ASN A 188 -3.10 1.87 -18.93
C ASN A 188 -2.33 2.21 -20.21
N LYS A 189 -1.83 3.45 -20.34
CA LYS A 189 -0.54 3.81 -20.95
C LYS A 189 -0.23 5.31 -20.74
N LEU A 190 1.06 5.65 -20.78
CA LEU A 190 1.59 7.01 -20.65
C LEU A 190 1.28 7.82 -21.93
N HIS A 191 0.08 8.39 -22.03
CA HIS A 191 -0.13 9.51 -22.97
C HIS A 191 0.10 10.83 -22.23
N ARG A 192 1.17 11.52 -22.67
CA ARG A 192 1.67 12.84 -22.29
C ARG A 192 0.79 13.95 -22.91
N GLY A 193 -0.51 13.87 -22.68
CA GLY A 193 -1.42 15.01 -22.89
C GLY A 193 -1.66 15.72 -21.55
N ASP A 194 -2.07 16.98 -21.61
CA ASP A 194 -2.44 17.78 -20.44
C ASP A 194 -3.57 17.11 -19.66
N ARG A 195 -3.20 16.51 -18.53
CA ARG A 195 -4.16 15.95 -17.56
C ARG A 195 -4.47 17.02 -16.51
N LYS A 196 -5.44 16.73 -15.63
CA LYS A 196 -5.63 17.39 -14.31
C LYS A 196 -4.33 17.71 -13.53
N ARG A 197 -3.24 17.03 -13.88
CA ARG A 197 -1.91 17.05 -13.27
C ARG A 197 -1.18 18.39 -13.27
N VAL A 198 -1.49 19.33 -14.16
CA VAL A 198 -0.62 20.51 -14.36
C VAL A 198 -0.68 21.49 -13.19
N ASN A 199 -1.82 21.58 -12.49
CA ASN A 199 -2.04 22.63 -11.47
C ASN A 199 -2.11 22.09 -10.03
N GLY A 200 -2.20 20.77 -9.86
CA GLY A 200 -2.36 20.13 -8.55
C GLY A 200 -1.04 20.00 -7.79
N CYS A 201 -1.08 20.25 -6.48
CA CYS A 201 0.06 20.03 -5.60
C CYS A 201 0.25 18.53 -5.32
N SER A 202 1.51 18.09 -5.18
CA SER A 202 1.82 16.74 -4.70
C SER A 202 1.42 16.59 -3.21
N PRO A 203 1.13 15.37 -2.73
CA PRO A 203 0.88 15.14 -1.30
C PRO A 203 1.99 15.66 -0.37
N GLU A 204 3.23 15.68 -0.84
CA GLU A 204 4.38 16.23 -0.12
C GLU A 204 4.34 17.76 -0.06
N GLN A 205 4.08 18.42 -1.19
CA GLN A 205 3.89 19.86 -1.24
C GLN A 205 2.72 20.29 -0.34
N ILE A 206 1.61 19.55 -0.34
CA ILE A 206 0.45 19.83 0.50
C ILE A 206 0.80 19.72 1.99
N ALA A 207 1.48 18.65 2.40
CA ALA A 207 1.87 18.44 3.78
C ALA A 207 2.81 19.54 4.30
N ASN A 208 3.74 20.00 3.47
CA ASN A 208 4.64 21.11 3.83
C ASN A 208 3.89 22.44 3.83
N ARG A 209 3.02 22.69 2.85
CA ARG A 209 2.25 23.94 2.76
C ARG A 209 1.25 24.10 3.91
N LEU A 210 0.66 23.03 4.41
CA LEU A 210 -0.20 23.05 5.60
C LEU A 210 0.48 23.62 6.84
N GLN A 211 1.80 23.49 6.95
CA GLN A 211 2.56 24.07 8.06
C GLN A 211 2.74 25.58 7.90
N VAL A 212 2.90 26.04 6.66
CA VAL A 212 3.09 27.45 6.32
C VAL A 212 1.78 28.23 6.34
N ASP A 213 0.72 27.68 5.74
CA ASP A 213 -0.57 28.35 5.63
C ASP A 213 -1.35 28.34 6.96
N PHE A 214 -1.00 27.43 7.88
CA PHE A 214 -1.62 27.30 9.20
C PHE A 214 -0.56 27.09 10.28
N PRO A 215 0.28 28.09 10.60
CA PRO A 215 1.40 27.93 11.54
C PRO A 215 0.92 27.56 12.94
N ASP A 216 -0.16 28.15 13.42
CA ASP A 216 -0.64 27.98 14.81
C ASP A 216 -1.68 26.85 14.99
N ASP A 217 -2.16 26.24 13.89
CA ASP A 217 -3.17 25.17 13.94
C ASP A 217 -2.52 23.79 13.74
N GLU A 218 -2.21 23.12 14.85
CA GLU A 218 -1.69 21.74 14.84
C GLU A 218 -2.69 20.74 14.25
N SER A 219 -3.99 21.03 14.32
CA SER A 219 -5.03 20.15 13.79
C SER A 219 -4.92 20.01 12.26
N MET A 220 -4.27 20.95 11.59
CA MET A 220 -4.02 20.93 10.14
C MET A 220 -2.83 20.04 9.74
N ARG A 221 -2.00 19.59 10.69
CA ARG A 221 -0.81 18.77 10.41
C ARG A 221 -1.17 17.37 9.91
N ILE A 222 -0.56 16.96 8.80
CA ILE A 222 -0.69 15.61 8.26
C ILE A 222 0.57 15.24 7.47
N SER A 223 0.99 13.97 7.57
CA SER A 223 2.10 13.50 6.74
C SER A 223 1.62 13.22 5.32
N HIS A 224 2.50 13.44 4.34
CA HIS A 224 2.23 13.13 2.95
C HIS A 224 1.93 11.64 2.73
N GLU A 225 2.52 10.74 3.54
CA GLU A 225 2.21 9.31 3.52
C GLU A 225 0.77 9.02 4.00
N ALA A 226 0.23 9.79 4.95
CA ALA A 226 -1.19 9.66 5.33
C ALA A 226 -2.13 10.11 4.20
N ILE A 227 -1.74 11.14 3.43
CA ILE A 227 -2.48 11.55 2.22
C ILE A 227 -2.40 10.45 1.16
N TYR A 228 -1.23 9.86 0.90
CA TYR A 228 -1.10 8.73 -0.03
C TYR A 228 -1.95 7.52 0.41
N GLN A 229 -1.95 7.18 1.70
CA GLN A 229 -2.79 6.11 2.24
C GLN A 229 -4.28 6.36 2.02
N ALA A 230 -4.73 7.61 2.19
CA ALA A 230 -6.12 7.99 1.96
C ALA A 230 -6.51 7.91 0.47
N LEU A 231 -5.58 8.13 -0.45
CA LEU A 231 -5.81 8.03 -1.89
C LEU A 231 -5.79 6.58 -2.39
N PHE A 232 -4.86 5.76 -1.90
CA PHE A 232 -4.65 4.41 -2.42
C PHE A 232 -5.48 3.33 -1.71
N THR A 233 -5.62 3.40 -0.39
CA THR A 233 -6.28 2.35 0.38
C THR A 233 -7.77 2.62 0.49
N GLN A 234 -8.58 1.73 -0.09
CA GLN A 234 -10.04 1.83 -0.07
C GLN A 234 -10.57 1.91 1.38
N GLY A 235 -11.39 2.92 1.66
CA GLY A 235 -12.03 3.11 2.97
C GLY A 235 -11.11 3.61 4.10
N ARG A 236 -9.80 3.82 3.86
CA ARG A 236 -8.87 4.36 4.87
C ARG A 236 -8.85 5.89 4.91
N GLY A 237 -9.49 6.55 3.96
CA GLY A 237 -9.57 8.01 3.89
C GLY A 237 -10.96 8.45 3.47
N ALA A 238 -11.30 9.68 3.83
CA ALA A 238 -12.51 10.36 3.37
C ALA A 238 -12.30 11.08 2.01
N LEU A 239 -11.24 10.72 1.28
CA LEU A 239 -10.93 11.27 -0.05
C LEU A 239 -11.59 10.45 -1.15
N LYS A 240 -12.06 11.12 -2.20
CA LYS A 240 -12.60 10.47 -3.40
C LYS A 240 -11.50 9.73 -4.15
N ARG A 241 -11.77 8.50 -4.62
CA ARG A 241 -10.79 7.67 -5.36
C ARG A 241 -10.28 8.33 -6.65
N GLU A 242 -11.11 9.15 -7.28
CA GLU A 242 -10.79 9.90 -8.50
C GLU A 242 -9.62 10.88 -8.34
N LEU A 243 -9.36 11.33 -7.10
CA LEU A 243 -8.24 12.23 -6.79
C LEU A 243 -6.88 11.57 -7.00
N ALA A 244 -6.80 10.25 -7.04
CA ALA A 244 -5.58 9.55 -7.45
C ALA A 244 -5.15 9.91 -8.89
N GLY A 245 -6.09 10.34 -9.73
CA GLY A 245 -5.82 10.86 -11.09
C GLY A 245 -5.03 12.17 -11.10
N CYS A 246 -5.11 12.96 -10.02
CA CYS A 246 -4.35 14.20 -9.87
C CYS A 246 -2.87 13.98 -9.57
N LEU A 247 -2.48 12.78 -9.10
CA LEU A 247 -1.07 12.46 -8.86
C LEU A 247 -0.27 12.47 -10.17
N ARG A 248 1.01 12.84 -10.11
CA ARG A 248 1.92 12.88 -11.27
C ARG A 248 1.93 11.58 -12.08
N THR A 249 1.87 10.43 -11.41
CA THR A 249 1.78 9.12 -12.06
C THR A 249 0.35 8.73 -12.43
N GLY A 250 -0.66 9.37 -11.84
CA GLY A 250 -2.11 9.13 -12.01
C GLY A 250 -2.55 7.69 -11.73
N ARG A 251 -1.73 6.94 -10.98
CA ARG A 251 -2.02 5.55 -10.65
C ARG A 251 -3.04 5.52 -9.52
N ALA A 252 -4.01 4.62 -9.63
CA ALA A 252 -4.96 4.34 -8.54
C ALA A 252 -4.42 3.31 -7.53
N LEU A 253 -3.26 2.71 -7.80
CA LEU A 253 -2.57 1.76 -6.94
C LEU A 253 -1.11 2.15 -6.82
N ARG A 254 -0.55 2.01 -5.62
CA ARG A 254 0.87 2.20 -5.38
C ARG A 254 1.65 1.03 -5.99
N VAL A 255 2.82 1.35 -6.52
CA VAL A 255 3.76 0.36 -7.10
C VAL A 255 5.04 0.41 -6.29
N PRO A 256 5.65 -0.75 -5.96
CA PRO A 256 6.93 -0.80 -5.26
C PRO A 256 8.01 0.00 -5.99
N ARG A 257 8.85 0.73 -5.23
CA ARG A 257 9.99 1.47 -5.80
C ARG A 257 10.98 0.52 -6.49
N ALA A 258 11.22 -0.66 -5.92
CA ALA A 258 12.09 -1.68 -6.50
C ALA A 258 11.66 -2.07 -7.91
N ARG A 259 10.34 -2.19 -8.18
CA ARG A 259 9.83 -2.47 -9.53
C ARG A 259 10.05 -1.31 -10.51
N ALA A 260 10.03 -0.07 -10.03
CA ALA A 260 10.34 1.08 -10.87
C ALA A 260 11.84 1.12 -11.23
N ARG A 261 12.73 0.68 -10.32
CA ARG A 261 14.18 0.56 -10.55
C ARG A 261 14.54 -0.64 -11.42
N ALA A 262 13.87 -1.77 -11.23
CA ALA A 262 14.06 -3.01 -12.00
C ALA A 262 13.54 -2.89 -13.44
N LYS A 263 12.79 -1.82 -13.74
CA LYS A 263 12.46 -1.50 -15.13
C LYS A 263 13.74 -0.98 -15.77
N ALA A 264 14.46 -1.87 -16.46
CA ALA A 264 15.40 -1.49 -17.49
C ALA A 264 14.65 -0.58 -18.47
N TRP A 265 14.79 0.72 -18.29
CA TRP A 265 14.33 1.68 -19.28
C TRP A 265 15.25 1.45 -20.47
N ALA A 266 14.70 0.81 -21.50
CA ALA A 266 15.20 0.77 -22.87
C ALA A 266 16.63 0.23 -23.06
N HIS A 267 16.74 -0.99 -23.62
CA HIS A 267 17.73 -1.34 -24.65
C HIS A 267 19.23 -1.07 -24.41
N VAL A 268 19.68 -0.75 -23.20
CA VAL A 268 21.11 -0.70 -22.89
C VAL A 268 21.57 -2.13 -22.66
N SER A 269 22.25 -2.72 -23.64
CA SER A 269 22.97 -3.99 -23.46
C SER A 269 24.08 -3.80 -22.43
N GLU A 270 24.49 -4.87 -21.75
CA GLU A 270 25.61 -4.80 -20.78
C GLU A 270 26.91 -4.28 -21.42
N GLU A 271 27.03 -4.38 -22.75
CA GLU A 271 28.15 -3.88 -23.54
C GLU A 271 28.26 -2.35 -23.58
N VAL A 272 27.18 -1.60 -23.31
CA VAL A 272 27.12 -0.13 -23.47
C VAL A 272 26.81 0.56 -22.14
N MET A 273 27.51 0.19 -21.08
CA MET A 273 27.39 0.88 -19.79
C MET A 273 28.35 2.07 -19.69
N ILE A 274 27.87 3.17 -19.09
CA ILE A 274 28.70 4.36 -18.79
C ILE A 274 29.90 3.98 -17.90
N SER A 275 29.76 2.97 -17.04
CA SER A 275 30.85 2.43 -16.22
C SER A 275 31.99 1.81 -17.03
N SER A 276 31.71 1.39 -18.27
CA SER A 276 32.68 0.75 -19.17
C SER A 276 33.38 1.76 -20.09
N ARG A 277 33.16 3.07 -19.91
CA ARG A 277 33.81 4.10 -20.73
C ARG A 277 35.33 4.17 -20.43
N PRO A 278 36.17 4.46 -21.42
CA PRO A 278 37.59 4.67 -21.20
C PRO A 278 37.83 5.85 -20.26
N ALA A 279 38.91 5.79 -19.47
CA ALA A 279 39.26 6.85 -18.51
C ALA A 279 39.46 8.22 -19.18
N GLU A 280 39.94 8.22 -20.42
CA GLU A 280 40.12 9.40 -21.29
C GLU A 280 38.81 10.19 -21.53
N ALA A 281 37.64 9.56 -21.36
CA ALA A 281 36.36 10.25 -21.49
C ALA A 281 35.97 11.08 -20.24
N GLU A 282 36.67 10.92 -19.12
CA GLU A 282 36.37 11.58 -17.85
C GLU A 282 36.88 13.02 -17.78
N ASP A 283 38.14 13.23 -18.19
CA ASP A 283 38.86 14.50 -18.03
C ASP A 283 38.53 15.54 -19.12
N ARG A 284 37.81 15.12 -20.18
CA ARG A 284 37.41 15.95 -21.34
C ARG A 284 38.61 16.55 -22.09
N ALA A 285 39.81 15.99 -21.92
CA ALA A 285 41.03 16.50 -22.53
C ALA A 285 41.14 16.13 -24.02
N VAL A 286 40.55 15.01 -24.43
CA VAL A 286 40.62 14.49 -25.81
C VAL A 286 39.35 14.82 -26.59
N PRO A 287 39.45 15.46 -27.77
CA PRO A 287 38.32 15.65 -28.67
C PRO A 287 37.77 14.34 -29.23
N GLY A 288 36.46 14.28 -29.46
CA GLY A 288 35.80 13.14 -30.12
C GLY A 288 34.86 12.33 -29.20
N HIS A 289 34.76 12.70 -27.93
CA HIS A 289 33.76 12.16 -27.02
C HIS A 289 32.49 13.02 -27.04
N TRP A 290 31.37 12.40 -27.43
CA TRP A 290 30.09 13.09 -27.56
C TRP A 290 29.14 12.72 -26.42
N GLU A 291 28.44 13.71 -25.90
CA GLU A 291 27.35 13.57 -24.93
C GLU A 291 26.02 13.82 -25.66
N GLY A 292 25.17 12.80 -25.67
CA GLY A 292 23.88 12.84 -26.33
C GLY A 292 22.73 12.91 -25.32
N ASP A 293 21.95 13.98 -25.35
CA ASP A 293 20.68 14.08 -24.63
C ASP A 293 19.51 14.08 -25.61
N LEU A 294 18.35 13.56 -25.19
CA LEU A 294 17.12 13.59 -25.97
C LEU A 294 16.10 14.51 -25.29
N LEU A 295 15.89 15.68 -25.88
CA LEU A 295 14.83 16.60 -25.49
C LEU A 295 13.53 16.16 -26.14
N ILE A 296 12.54 15.80 -25.32
CA ILE A 296 11.23 15.39 -25.83
C ILE A 296 10.21 16.48 -25.50
N GLY A 297 9.66 17.10 -26.54
CA GLY A 297 8.63 18.13 -26.44
C GLY A 297 7.21 17.57 -26.31
N LEU A 298 6.25 18.50 -26.27
CA LEU A 298 4.83 18.17 -26.35
C LEU A 298 4.50 17.60 -27.75
N ASN A 299 3.39 16.85 -27.87
CA ASN A 299 2.94 16.26 -29.14
C ASN A 299 3.91 15.28 -29.82
N ARG A 300 4.77 14.59 -29.04
CA ARG A 300 5.74 13.59 -29.56
C ARG A 300 6.83 14.19 -30.44
N SER A 301 7.08 15.50 -30.38
CA SER A 301 8.31 16.06 -30.95
C SER A 301 9.52 15.62 -30.11
N ALA A 302 10.64 15.37 -30.78
CA ALA A 302 11.91 15.06 -30.13
C ALA A 302 13.02 15.80 -30.86
N ILE A 303 14.03 16.21 -30.11
CA ILE A 303 15.28 16.78 -30.61
C ILE A 303 16.40 16.09 -29.84
N GLY A 304 17.30 15.42 -30.55
CA GLY A 304 18.57 14.97 -30.00
C GLY A 304 19.54 16.13 -29.93
N THR A 305 20.26 16.26 -28.83
CA THR A 305 21.37 17.20 -28.68
C THR A 305 22.65 16.40 -28.54
N LEU A 306 23.58 16.57 -29.47
CA LEU A 306 24.90 15.97 -29.42
C LEU A 306 25.92 17.07 -29.10
N VAL A 307 26.58 16.96 -27.95
CA VAL A 307 27.58 17.92 -27.47
C VAL A 307 28.93 17.24 -27.43
N GLU A 308 29.89 17.74 -28.19
CA GLU A 308 31.28 17.30 -28.09
C GLU A 308 31.88 17.83 -26.78
N ARG A 309 32.47 16.95 -25.96
CA ARG A 309 32.76 17.25 -24.55
C ARG A 309 33.97 18.16 -24.34
N SER A 310 34.92 18.21 -25.28
CA SER A 310 36.14 19.03 -25.20
C SER A 310 35.91 20.45 -25.71
N SER A 311 35.46 20.58 -26.96
CA SER A 311 35.16 21.81 -27.70
C SER A 311 33.80 22.44 -27.37
N ARG A 312 32.87 21.68 -26.75
CA ARG A 312 31.47 22.09 -26.50
C ARG A 312 30.65 22.38 -27.77
N PHE A 313 31.15 21.96 -28.93
CA PHE A 313 30.41 22.02 -30.17
C PHE A 313 29.10 21.24 -30.04
N THR A 314 27.97 21.90 -30.33
CA THR A 314 26.63 21.35 -30.13
C THR A 314 25.92 21.20 -31.47
N MET A 315 25.43 19.99 -31.74
CA MET A 315 24.62 19.66 -32.91
C MET A 315 23.22 19.26 -32.47
N LEU A 316 22.21 19.84 -33.12
CA LEU A 316 20.81 19.48 -32.91
C LEU A 316 20.37 18.53 -34.03
N VAL A 317 19.87 17.35 -33.65
CA VAL A 317 19.40 16.31 -34.56
C VAL A 317 17.89 16.17 -34.35
N ARG A 318 17.11 16.20 -35.42
CA ARG A 318 15.64 16.18 -35.37
C ARG A 318 15.07 14.83 -35.79
#